data_AF-R4K7D9-F1
#
_entry.id   AF-R4K7D9-F1
#
_cell.length_a   1.000
_cell.length_b   1.000
_cell.length_c   1.000
_cell.angle_alpha   90.00
_cell.angle_beta   90.00
_cell.angle_gamma   90.00
#
_symmetry.space_group_name_H-M   'P 1'
#
loop_
_entity.id
_entity.type
_entity.pdbx_description
1 polymer ?
#
loop_
_entity_poly.entity_id
_entity_poly.type
_entity_poly.pdbx_seq_one_letter_code
_entity_poly.pdbx_strand_id
1 'polypeptide(L)'
;MKIIRIFNKDHVILDELSEYSNLTYTWTLNGLGSSEFDIPLSSSKSNEVNLRFKNHIEIIDENNSITWGGIITDREFQDNKIHVSCYGYLGLLWKHRMRATTYPNMSYGSLLQQMIIDTNTISLSGVSIGNIENGSLYTQRSFTNNDMLLDKVNEIIGDTNNNIEVDNNRNFNFYLHKGSDKSYYTLQYGTQGADNILVAPTLHTSILNSGNSIYSECTVDSNTLTSTAQDQTSIDTYGLIEDAYSAPNNITDQSTLNNVVNGVLQREAYPINNITLSIKDSALCPYNNVFVGDTVNVYLRPYWEFEQKSRILEIKHNESNGLREITVGGSIFRNAKPQIKLYSK
;
A
#
# COMPACT_ATOMS: atom_id res chain seq x y z
N MET A 1 19.07 -11.30 -17.02
CA MET A 1 18.29 -10.14 -17.50
C MET A 1 16.83 -10.43 -17.28
N LYS A 2 16.06 -9.48 -16.73
CA LYS A 2 14.62 -9.65 -16.57
C LYS A 2 13.87 -9.48 -17.90
N ILE A 3 12.67 -10.03 -17.98
CA ILE A 3 11.75 -9.82 -19.10
C ILE A 3 10.41 -9.32 -18.58
N ILE A 4 9.70 -8.51 -19.37
CA ILE A 4 8.34 -8.08 -19.04
C ILE A 4 7.36 -8.86 -19.91
N ARG A 5 6.62 -9.79 -19.34
CA ARG A 5 5.51 -10.47 -20.04
C ARG A 5 4.30 -9.57 -20.08
N ILE A 6 3.66 -9.47 -21.24
CA ILE A 6 2.45 -8.69 -21.46
C ILE A 6 1.30 -9.65 -21.72
N PHE A 7 0.17 -9.43 -21.05
CA PHE A 7 -1.04 -10.22 -21.20
C PHE A 7 -2.21 -9.30 -21.49
N ASN A 8 -3.24 -9.83 -22.14
CA ASN A 8 -4.52 -9.13 -22.21
C ASN A 8 -5.22 -9.11 -20.83
N LYS A 9 -6.38 -8.43 -20.76
CA LYS A 9 -7.22 -8.36 -19.54
C LYS A 9 -7.70 -9.71 -19.00
N ASP A 10 -7.73 -10.74 -19.86
CA ASP A 10 -8.14 -12.10 -19.51
C ASP A 10 -6.92 -12.98 -19.17
N HIS A 11 -5.75 -12.34 -19.02
CA HIS A 11 -4.46 -12.94 -18.70
C HIS A 11 -3.97 -13.99 -19.73
N VAL A 12 -4.30 -13.79 -21.00
CA VAL A 12 -3.68 -14.51 -22.12
C VAL A 12 -2.44 -13.76 -22.58
N ILE A 13 -1.30 -14.46 -22.69
CA ILE A 13 -0.03 -13.87 -23.15
C ILE A 13 -0.22 -13.24 -24.53
N LEU A 14 0.23 -12.00 -24.66
CA LEU A 14 0.30 -11.25 -25.91
C LEU A 14 1.74 -11.22 -26.43
N ASP A 15 2.71 -10.90 -25.56
CA ASP A 15 4.10 -10.70 -25.95
C ASP A 15 5.04 -10.79 -24.73
N GLU A 16 6.35 -10.81 -24.99
CA GLU A 16 7.41 -10.73 -23.98
C GLU A 16 8.41 -9.62 -24.34
N LEU A 17 8.54 -8.58 -23.53
CA LEU A 17 9.41 -7.44 -23.81
C LEU A 17 10.78 -7.60 -23.15
N SER A 18 11.83 -7.58 -23.98
CA SER A 18 13.24 -7.48 -23.58
C SER A 18 13.86 -6.12 -23.93
N GLU A 19 13.23 -5.36 -24.82
CA GLU A 19 13.68 -4.04 -25.29
C GLU A 19 13.06 -2.93 -24.45
N TYR A 20 13.55 -2.74 -23.24
CA TYR A 20 13.08 -1.68 -22.34
C TYR A 20 14.24 -0.97 -21.64
N SER A 21 13.96 0.19 -21.06
CA SER A 21 14.90 0.92 -20.21
C SER A 21 14.18 1.53 -19.00
N ASN A 22 14.96 1.99 -18.02
CA ASN A 22 14.46 2.68 -16.81
C ASN A 22 13.39 1.90 -16.04
N LEU A 23 13.48 0.56 -16.04
CA LEU A 23 12.53 -0.28 -15.30
C LEU A 23 12.68 -0.04 -13.80
N THR A 24 11.63 0.49 -13.20
CA THR A 24 11.48 0.51 -11.74
C THR A 24 10.14 -0.08 -11.34
N TYR A 25 10.09 -0.65 -10.14
CA TYR A 25 8.86 -1.17 -9.57
C TYR A 25 8.89 -1.11 -8.06
N THR A 26 7.70 -1.03 -7.50
CA THR A 26 7.46 -0.67 -6.11
C THR A 26 6.45 -1.62 -5.51
N TRP A 27 6.76 -2.12 -4.33
CA TRP A 27 5.82 -2.77 -3.44
C TRP A 27 5.47 -1.80 -2.31
N THR A 28 4.19 -1.69 -1.98
CA THR A 28 3.70 -0.79 -0.94
C THR A 28 2.78 -1.57 -0.02
N LEU A 29 3.02 -1.53 1.29
CA LEU A 29 2.14 -2.12 2.29
C LEU A 29 0.77 -1.43 2.22
N ASN A 30 -0.31 -2.21 2.06
CA ASN A 30 -1.68 -1.71 1.87
C ASN A 30 -1.84 -0.74 0.68
N GLY A 31 -0.88 -0.68 -0.23
CA GLY A 31 -0.89 0.21 -1.38
C GLY A 31 -0.93 -0.57 -2.69
N LEU A 32 -1.17 0.16 -3.78
CA LEU A 32 -1.25 -0.43 -5.11
C LEU A 32 0.09 -1.03 -5.58
N GLY A 33 1.22 -0.52 -5.07
CA GLY A 33 2.49 -0.66 -5.76
C GLY A 33 2.46 0.00 -7.14
N SER A 34 3.59 0.04 -7.81
CA SER A 34 3.68 0.62 -9.15
C SER A 34 4.83 0.02 -9.94
N SER A 35 4.78 0.14 -11.25
CA SER A 35 5.95 -0.06 -12.11
C SER A 35 5.96 0.98 -13.21
N GLU A 36 7.15 1.39 -13.61
CA GLU A 36 7.39 2.30 -14.72
C GLU A 36 8.56 1.77 -15.57
N PHE A 37 8.45 1.90 -16.88
CA PHE A 37 9.50 1.54 -17.82
C PHE A 37 9.29 2.25 -19.15
N ASP A 38 10.36 2.35 -19.92
CA ASP A 38 10.36 2.98 -21.23
C ASP A 38 10.54 1.94 -22.33
N ILE A 39 9.75 2.05 -23.41
CA ILE A 39 9.87 1.23 -24.61
C ILE A 39 10.20 2.12 -25.81
N PRO A 40 11.20 1.79 -26.65
CA PRO A 40 11.47 2.55 -27.88
C PRO A 40 10.26 2.54 -28.82
N LEU A 41 9.92 3.68 -29.43
CA LEU A 41 8.86 3.76 -30.44
C LEU A 41 9.16 2.93 -31.69
N SER A 42 10.43 2.67 -31.96
CA SER A 42 10.90 1.81 -33.04
C SER A 42 10.68 0.32 -32.77
N SER A 43 10.38 -0.08 -31.53
CA SER A 43 10.14 -1.49 -31.20
C SER A 43 8.81 -1.96 -31.80
N SER A 44 8.80 -3.15 -32.41
CA SER A 44 7.56 -3.76 -32.92
C SER A 44 6.54 -4.04 -31.81
N LYS A 45 6.99 -4.06 -30.56
CA LYS A 45 6.18 -4.30 -29.36
C LYS A 45 5.50 -3.03 -28.83
N SER A 46 5.91 -1.86 -29.31
CA SER A 46 5.32 -0.54 -29.02
C SER A 46 4.04 -0.30 -29.82
N ASN A 47 3.06 -1.19 -29.67
CA ASN A 47 1.80 -1.13 -30.41
C ASN A 47 0.59 -1.08 -29.46
N GLU A 48 -0.56 -0.66 -29.98
CA GLU A 48 -1.78 -0.48 -29.18
C GLU A 48 -2.30 -1.78 -28.57
N VAL A 49 -2.06 -2.93 -29.19
CA VAL A 49 -2.51 -4.23 -28.67
C VAL A 49 -1.75 -4.59 -27.40
N ASN A 50 -0.43 -4.44 -27.41
CA ASN A 50 0.43 -4.73 -26.27
C ASN A 50 0.27 -3.70 -25.15
N LEU A 51 0.22 -2.40 -25.50
CA LEU A 51 0.16 -1.30 -24.53
C LEU A 51 -1.26 -0.79 -24.28
N ARG A 52 -2.25 -1.67 -24.40
CA ARG A 52 -3.65 -1.33 -24.10
C ARG A 52 -3.81 -1.12 -22.59
N PHE A 53 -4.56 -0.09 -22.20
CA PHE A 53 -4.92 0.11 -20.80
C PHE A 53 -5.61 -1.15 -20.25
N LYS A 54 -5.33 -1.47 -18.98
CA LYS A 54 -5.78 -2.69 -18.29
C LYS A 54 -5.20 -4.02 -18.82
N ASN A 55 -4.30 -4.01 -19.82
CA ASN A 55 -3.46 -5.19 -20.05
C ASN A 55 -2.60 -5.46 -18.81
N HIS A 56 -2.33 -6.74 -18.54
CA HIS A 56 -1.51 -7.12 -17.40
C HIS A 56 -0.04 -7.15 -17.84
N ILE A 57 0.85 -6.88 -16.88
CA ILE A 57 2.27 -7.11 -17.05
C ILE A 57 2.83 -7.92 -15.89
N GLU A 58 3.86 -8.71 -16.16
CA GLU A 58 4.63 -9.43 -15.16
C GLU A 58 6.12 -9.29 -15.43
N ILE A 59 6.86 -8.86 -14.42
CA ILE A 59 8.32 -8.79 -14.45
C ILE A 59 8.85 -10.15 -14.01
N ILE A 60 9.49 -10.86 -14.93
CA ILE A 60 10.00 -12.21 -14.73
C ILE A 60 11.52 -12.15 -14.56
N ASP A 61 12.02 -12.85 -13.53
CA ASP A 61 13.46 -12.98 -13.30
C ASP A 61 14.10 -14.09 -14.16
N GLU A 62 15.40 -14.30 -13.96
CA GLU A 62 16.18 -15.30 -14.71
C GLU A 62 15.75 -16.75 -14.41
N ASN A 63 15.07 -16.98 -13.29
CA ASN A 63 14.55 -18.27 -12.88
C ASN A 63 13.09 -18.49 -13.30
N ASN A 64 12.58 -17.64 -14.22
CA ASN A 64 11.20 -17.65 -14.67
C ASN A 64 10.18 -17.39 -13.54
N SER A 65 10.59 -16.73 -12.46
CA SER A 65 9.74 -16.36 -11.33
C SER A 65 9.21 -14.94 -11.45
N ILE A 66 7.94 -14.74 -11.11
CA ILE A 66 7.32 -13.41 -11.13
C ILE A 66 7.86 -12.60 -9.96
N THR A 67 8.64 -11.55 -10.26
CA THR A 67 9.10 -10.60 -9.24
C THR A 67 8.00 -9.60 -8.88
N TRP A 68 7.24 -9.13 -9.87
CA TRP A 68 6.20 -8.11 -9.71
C TRP A 68 5.15 -8.26 -10.82
N GLY A 69 3.89 -8.01 -10.50
CA GLY A 69 2.78 -8.07 -11.45
C GLY A 69 1.77 -6.95 -11.27
N GLY A 70 1.14 -6.54 -12.37
CA GLY A 70 0.23 -5.41 -12.35
C GLY A 70 -0.51 -5.17 -13.66
N ILE A 71 -1.10 -4.00 -13.79
CA ILE A 71 -1.89 -3.56 -14.94
C ILE A 71 -1.37 -2.23 -15.50
N ILE A 72 -1.38 -2.08 -16.83
CA ILE A 72 -1.06 -0.82 -17.50
C ILE A 72 -2.17 0.21 -17.22
N THR A 73 -1.77 1.35 -16.69
CA THR A 73 -2.70 2.41 -16.28
C THR A 73 -2.45 3.73 -17.01
N ASP A 74 -1.22 3.96 -17.47
CA ASP A 74 -0.87 5.15 -18.23
C ASP A 74 0.17 4.87 -19.32
N ARG A 75 0.19 5.73 -20.34
CA ARG A 75 1.21 5.75 -21.39
C ARG A 75 1.45 7.18 -21.86
N GLU A 76 2.71 7.60 -21.80
CA GLU A 76 3.16 8.92 -22.24
C GLU A 76 4.14 8.77 -23.42
N PHE A 77 3.88 9.49 -24.51
CA PHE A 77 4.77 9.52 -25.67
C PHE A 77 5.85 10.58 -25.46
N GLN A 78 7.12 10.17 -25.46
CA GLN A 78 8.28 11.04 -25.26
C GLN A 78 9.25 10.87 -26.43
N ASP A 79 9.28 11.83 -27.37
CA ASP A 79 10.16 11.87 -28.56
C ASP A 79 10.33 10.53 -29.31
N ASN A 80 11.26 9.67 -28.87
CA ASN A 80 11.57 8.37 -29.45
C ASN A 80 11.14 7.13 -28.63
N LYS A 81 10.39 7.31 -27.54
CA LYS A 81 9.97 6.25 -26.61
C LYS A 81 8.55 6.45 -26.08
N ILE A 82 8.00 5.40 -25.49
CA ILE A 82 6.76 5.42 -24.70
C ILE A 82 7.13 5.11 -23.26
N HIS A 83 6.82 6.03 -22.35
CA HIS A 83 6.87 5.78 -20.92
C HIS A 83 5.57 5.10 -20.51
N VAL A 84 5.65 3.94 -19.87
CA VAL A 84 4.50 3.13 -19.46
C VAL A 84 4.46 3.09 -17.95
N SER A 85 3.31 3.45 -17.37
CA SER A 85 3.09 3.35 -15.93
C SER A 85 2.03 2.30 -15.62
N CYS A 86 2.26 1.55 -14.55
CA CYS A 86 1.44 0.44 -14.12
C CYS A 86 1.12 0.55 -12.63
N TYR A 87 -0.06 0.05 -12.24
CA TYR A 87 -0.38 -0.26 -10.84
C TYR A 87 -0.22 -1.75 -10.61
N GLY A 88 0.15 -2.15 -9.39
CA GLY A 88 0.13 -3.57 -9.02
C GLY A 88 -1.29 -4.15 -9.06
N TYR A 89 -1.42 -5.47 -8.89
CA TYR A 89 -2.71 -6.15 -9.08
C TYR A 89 -3.83 -5.73 -8.13
N LEU A 90 -3.54 -5.05 -7.00
CA LEU A 90 -4.59 -4.40 -6.20
C LEU A 90 -5.39 -3.36 -7.03
N GLY A 91 -4.78 -2.80 -8.08
CA GLY A 91 -5.41 -1.91 -9.05
C GLY A 91 -6.50 -2.56 -9.89
N LEU A 92 -6.63 -3.89 -9.87
CA LEU A 92 -7.77 -4.60 -10.46
C LEU A 92 -9.08 -4.27 -9.74
N LEU A 93 -9.04 -3.97 -8.44
CA LEU A 93 -10.22 -3.56 -7.66
C LEU A 93 -10.62 -2.10 -7.91
N TRP A 94 -9.75 -1.32 -8.56
CA TRP A 94 -9.97 0.10 -8.80
C TRP A 94 -11.13 0.32 -9.78
N LYS A 95 -12.04 1.23 -9.40
CA LYS A 95 -13.26 1.61 -10.14
C LYS A 95 -14.29 0.49 -10.32
N HIS A 96 -14.26 -0.54 -9.47
CA HIS A 96 -15.39 -1.45 -9.33
C HIS A 96 -16.45 -0.86 -8.40
N ARG A 97 -17.65 -0.64 -8.95
CA ARG A 97 -18.78 -0.10 -8.20
C ARG A 97 -19.45 -1.19 -7.37
N MET A 98 -19.74 -0.90 -6.12
CA MET A 98 -20.51 -1.79 -5.24
C MET A 98 -22.01 -1.66 -5.50
N ARG A 99 -22.78 -2.69 -5.13
CA ARG A 99 -24.24 -2.58 -5.02
C ARG A 99 -24.62 -2.17 -3.60
N ALA A 100 -25.73 -1.47 -3.48
CA ALA A 100 -26.31 -1.19 -2.18
C ALA A 100 -26.58 -2.50 -1.43
N THR A 101 -26.02 -2.63 -0.24
CA THR A 101 -26.12 -3.83 0.59
C THR A 101 -25.75 -3.50 2.03
N THR A 102 -26.31 -4.25 2.98
CA THR A 102 -25.90 -4.20 4.38
C THR A 102 -25.30 -5.55 4.73
N TYR A 103 -24.03 -5.53 5.11
CA TYR A 103 -23.35 -6.71 5.62
C TYR A 103 -23.64 -6.83 7.11
N PRO A 104 -24.06 -8.02 7.60
CA PRO A 104 -24.30 -8.24 9.02
C PRO A 104 -22.99 -8.20 9.81
N ASN A 105 -23.11 -8.22 11.13
CA ASN A 105 -21.93 -8.27 12.01
C ASN A 105 -21.07 -9.51 11.70
N MET A 106 -19.86 -9.28 11.18
CA MET A 106 -18.91 -10.33 10.77
C MET A 106 -17.47 -9.86 10.98
N SER A 107 -16.50 -10.78 10.94
CA SER A 107 -15.10 -10.40 11.07
C SER A 107 -14.64 -9.53 9.89
N TYR A 108 -13.65 -8.68 10.12
CA TYR A 108 -13.09 -7.81 9.08
C TYR A 108 -12.62 -8.57 7.83
N GLY A 109 -11.93 -9.70 8.02
CA GLY A 109 -11.47 -10.57 6.93
C GLY A 109 -12.64 -11.15 6.13
N SER A 110 -13.67 -11.65 6.83
CA SER A 110 -14.87 -12.20 6.18
C SER A 110 -15.67 -11.12 5.43
N LEU A 111 -15.76 -9.90 5.96
CA LEU A 111 -16.39 -8.78 5.27
C LEU A 111 -15.68 -8.46 3.95
N LEU A 112 -14.35 -8.27 4.00
CA LEU A 112 -13.56 -7.97 2.80
C LEU A 112 -13.67 -9.09 1.76
N GLN A 113 -13.58 -10.35 2.20
CA GLN A 113 -13.80 -11.51 1.35
C GLN A 113 -15.16 -11.45 0.65
N GLN A 114 -16.24 -11.20 1.39
CA GLN A 114 -17.59 -11.13 0.83
C GLN A 114 -17.74 -9.98 -0.16
N MET A 115 -17.13 -8.82 0.11
CA MET A 115 -17.15 -7.67 -0.82
C MET A 115 -16.52 -8.01 -2.18
N ILE A 116 -15.41 -8.75 -2.19
CA ILE A 116 -14.76 -9.21 -3.42
C ILE A 116 -15.67 -10.22 -4.15
N ILE A 117 -16.24 -11.19 -3.42
CA ILE A 117 -17.15 -12.19 -3.99
C ILE A 117 -18.35 -11.51 -4.64
N ASP A 118 -19.05 -10.63 -3.92
CA ASP A 118 -20.23 -9.94 -4.41
C ASP A 118 -19.92 -9.08 -5.63
N THR A 119 -18.78 -8.38 -5.63
CA THR A 119 -18.33 -7.62 -6.80
C THR A 119 -18.13 -8.54 -8.01
N ASN A 120 -17.46 -9.67 -7.83
CA ASN A 120 -17.20 -10.64 -8.89
C ASN A 120 -18.48 -11.29 -9.44
N THR A 121 -19.56 -11.41 -8.66
CA THR A 121 -20.86 -11.89 -9.18
C THR A 121 -21.49 -10.92 -10.18
N ILE A 122 -21.14 -9.63 -10.11
CA ILE A 122 -21.72 -8.57 -10.95
C ILE A 122 -20.81 -8.32 -12.15
N SER A 123 -19.53 -8.13 -11.88
CA SER A 123 -18.49 -7.87 -12.87
C SER A 123 -17.18 -8.42 -12.35
N LEU A 124 -16.64 -9.42 -13.04
CA LEU A 124 -15.37 -10.04 -12.70
C LEU A 124 -14.28 -8.97 -12.59
N SER A 125 -13.66 -8.87 -11.41
CA SER A 125 -12.50 -8.02 -11.17
C SER A 125 -11.19 -8.65 -11.64
N GLY A 126 -11.19 -9.96 -11.88
CA GLY A 126 -9.97 -10.73 -12.15
C GLY A 126 -9.17 -11.08 -10.89
N VAL A 127 -9.71 -10.79 -9.70
CA VAL A 127 -9.13 -11.12 -8.40
C VAL A 127 -9.92 -12.26 -7.75
N SER A 128 -9.20 -13.31 -7.33
CA SER A 128 -9.74 -14.45 -6.58
C SER A 128 -9.52 -14.28 -5.08
N ILE A 129 -10.12 -15.12 -4.24
CA ILE A 129 -9.85 -15.12 -2.79
C ILE A 129 -8.63 -15.99 -2.50
N GLY A 130 -7.67 -15.46 -1.73
CA GLY A 130 -6.53 -16.18 -1.21
C GLY A 130 -6.64 -16.47 0.28
N ASN A 131 -5.57 -16.19 1.02
CA ASN A 131 -5.52 -16.38 2.47
C ASN A 131 -6.25 -15.26 3.20
N ILE A 132 -7.24 -15.62 4.02
CA ILE A 132 -7.98 -14.69 4.88
C ILE A 132 -7.74 -15.09 6.33
N GLU A 133 -6.93 -14.31 7.04
CA GLU A 133 -6.72 -14.53 8.47
C GLU A 133 -7.97 -14.23 9.30
N ASN A 134 -8.24 -15.09 10.29
CA ASN A 134 -9.38 -14.93 11.18
C ASN A 134 -9.03 -13.98 12.33
N GLY A 135 -9.68 -12.83 12.37
CA GLY A 135 -9.59 -11.88 13.48
C GLY A 135 -10.68 -12.07 14.55
N SER A 136 -10.43 -11.53 15.74
CA SER A 136 -11.41 -11.47 16.83
C SER A 136 -12.30 -10.23 16.79
N LEU A 137 -11.96 -9.24 15.97
CA LEU A 137 -12.73 -8.02 15.80
C LEU A 137 -13.79 -8.19 14.71
N TYR A 138 -14.97 -7.63 14.97
CA TYR A 138 -16.14 -7.71 14.10
C TYR A 138 -16.60 -6.31 13.71
N THR A 139 -17.33 -6.24 12.59
CA THR A 139 -17.90 -4.99 12.08
C THR A 139 -19.21 -5.26 11.35
N GLN A 140 -20.08 -4.24 11.36
CA GLN A 140 -21.31 -4.19 10.56
C GLN A 140 -21.28 -2.93 9.70
N ARG A 141 -21.56 -3.07 8.38
CA ARG A 141 -21.41 -1.99 7.40
C ARG A 141 -22.57 -1.96 6.41
N SER A 142 -22.96 -0.75 6.01
CA SER A 142 -23.93 -0.53 4.92
C SER A 142 -23.30 0.26 3.78
N PHE A 143 -23.45 -0.21 2.55
CA PHE A 143 -22.92 0.44 1.36
C PHE A 143 -24.04 0.87 0.42
N THR A 144 -23.72 1.85 -0.44
CA THR A 144 -24.61 2.42 -1.44
C THR A 144 -24.11 2.13 -2.85
N ASN A 145 -24.95 2.37 -3.85
CA ASN A 145 -24.58 2.18 -5.26
C ASN A 145 -23.48 3.15 -5.78
N ASN A 146 -23.06 4.12 -4.97
CA ASN A 146 -22.01 5.07 -5.33
C ASN A 146 -20.64 4.67 -4.76
N ASP A 147 -20.60 3.66 -3.89
CA ASP A 147 -19.36 3.22 -3.27
C ASP A 147 -18.48 2.45 -4.26
N MET A 148 -17.17 2.71 -4.17
CA MET A 148 -16.15 2.05 -4.98
C MET A 148 -15.41 1.04 -4.12
N LEU A 149 -15.24 -0.17 -4.64
CA LEU A 149 -14.72 -1.32 -3.90
C LEU A 149 -13.37 -1.01 -3.25
N LEU A 150 -12.37 -0.58 -4.03
CA LEU A 150 -11.04 -0.31 -3.50
C LEU A 150 -11.04 0.78 -2.42
N ASP A 151 -11.88 1.82 -2.58
CA ASP A 151 -11.97 2.90 -1.59
C ASP A 151 -12.55 2.36 -0.28
N LYS A 152 -13.58 1.49 -0.34
CA LYS A 152 -14.16 0.85 0.86
C LYS A 152 -13.26 -0.22 1.47
N VAL A 153 -12.50 -0.96 0.66
CA VAL A 153 -11.46 -1.86 1.17
C VAL A 153 -10.42 -1.09 1.98
N ASN A 154 -9.95 0.06 1.46
CA ASN A 154 -8.98 0.92 2.15
C ASN A 154 -9.56 1.55 3.44
N GLU A 155 -10.84 1.94 3.41
CA GLU A 155 -11.55 2.42 4.59
C GLU A 155 -11.57 1.35 5.70
N ILE A 156 -11.96 0.13 5.35
CA ILE A 156 -12.12 -0.98 6.31
C ILE A 156 -10.79 -1.42 6.94
N ILE A 157 -9.71 -1.52 6.15
CA ILE A 157 -8.39 -1.86 6.73
C ILE A 157 -7.84 -0.74 7.61
N GLY A 158 -8.27 0.50 7.38
CA GLY A 158 -7.96 1.67 8.19
C GLY A 158 -8.61 1.64 9.58
N ASP A 159 -9.65 0.84 9.79
CA ASP A 159 -10.31 0.70 11.08
C ASP A 159 -9.40 0.03 12.13
N THR A 160 -8.66 -1.00 11.73
CA THR A 160 -8.02 -1.95 12.67
C THR A 160 -6.55 -2.20 12.39
N ASN A 161 -5.90 -1.34 11.59
CA ASN A 161 -4.48 -1.44 11.19
C ASN A 161 -4.10 -2.79 10.53
N ASN A 162 -5.10 -3.47 9.94
CA ASN A 162 -4.92 -4.73 9.25
C ASN A 162 -4.21 -4.52 7.91
N ASN A 163 -3.74 -5.61 7.32
CA ASN A 163 -3.06 -5.57 6.03
C ASN A 163 -3.73 -6.40 4.95
N ILE A 164 -3.56 -5.94 3.71
CA ILE A 164 -4.04 -6.64 2.52
C ILE A 164 -2.96 -6.68 1.46
N GLU A 165 -3.10 -7.61 0.53
CA GLU A 165 -2.42 -7.58 -0.75
C GLU A 165 -3.28 -8.26 -1.82
N VAL A 166 -2.96 -8.01 -3.08
CA VAL A 166 -3.30 -8.92 -4.17
C VAL A 166 -1.98 -9.48 -4.71
N ASP A 167 -1.78 -10.78 -4.55
CA ASP A 167 -0.53 -11.43 -4.91
C ASP A 167 -0.32 -11.54 -6.44
N ASN A 168 0.83 -12.07 -6.86
CA ASN A 168 1.15 -12.26 -8.28
C ASN A 168 0.21 -13.28 -8.96
N ASN A 169 -0.48 -14.13 -8.21
CA ASN A 169 -1.51 -15.04 -8.72
C ASN A 169 -2.90 -14.39 -8.76
N ARG A 170 -3.00 -13.09 -8.45
CA ARG A 170 -4.23 -12.30 -8.35
C ARG A 170 -5.18 -12.80 -7.27
N ASN A 171 -4.65 -13.33 -6.17
CA ASN A 171 -5.44 -13.65 -4.99
C ASN A 171 -5.43 -12.48 -4.01
N PHE A 172 -6.61 -12.07 -3.55
CA PHE A 172 -6.78 -11.14 -2.45
C PHE A 172 -6.48 -11.85 -1.14
N ASN A 173 -5.48 -11.36 -0.42
CA ASN A 173 -5.11 -11.86 0.90
C ASN A 173 -5.38 -10.78 1.97
N PHE A 174 -5.78 -11.23 3.15
CA PHE A 174 -6.02 -10.41 4.32
C PHE A 174 -5.19 -10.95 5.50
N TYR A 175 -4.53 -10.04 6.21
CA TYR A 175 -3.67 -10.32 7.35
C TYR A 175 -4.05 -9.41 8.52
N LEU A 176 -3.98 -9.95 9.73
CA LEU A 176 -4.04 -9.13 10.94
C LEU A 176 -2.78 -8.28 11.07
N HIS A 177 -1.62 -8.86 10.72
CA HIS A 177 -0.36 -8.14 10.63
C HIS A 177 0.55 -8.81 9.60
N LYS A 178 0.82 -8.12 8.49
CA LYS A 178 1.72 -8.62 7.45
C LYS A 178 3.18 -8.34 7.80
N GLY A 179 4.04 -9.34 7.60
CA GLY A 179 5.48 -9.23 7.81
C GLY A 179 5.91 -9.85 9.14
N SER A 180 7.21 -9.81 9.37
CA SER A 180 7.87 -10.48 10.50
C SER A 180 8.87 -9.54 11.18
N ASP A 181 9.15 -9.81 12.45
CA ASP A 181 10.23 -9.11 13.15
C ASP A 181 11.58 -9.59 12.61
N LYS A 182 12.25 -8.69 11.88
CA LYS A 182 13.60 -8.84 11.35
C LYS A 182 14.55 -7.80 11.93
N SER A 183 14.35 -7.43 13.20
CA SER A 183 15.21 -6.48 13.93
C SER A 183 16.69 -6.89 13.99
N TYR A 184 17.02 -8.14 13.65
CA TYR A 184 18.41 -8.59 13.49
C TYR A 184 19.07 -8.07 12.20
N TYR A 185 18.29 -7.61 11.21
CA TYR A 185 18.78 -6.82 10.10
C TYR A 185 18.79 -5.34 10.47
N THR A 186 19.84 -4.65 10.06
CA THR A 186 20.08 -3.25 10.39
C THR A 186 20.33 -2.44 9.12
N LEU A 187 19.59 -1.36 8.97
CA LEU A 187 19.85 -0.28 8.02
C LEU A 187 20.65 0.79 8.74
N GLN A 188 21.92 0.99 8.36
CA GLN A 188 22.82 1.90 9.07
C GLN A 188 23.54 2.91 8.17
N TYR A 189 23.72 4.11 8.74
CA TYR A 189 24.37 5.25 8.12
C TYR A 189 25.27 6.02 9.09
N GLY A 190 26.47 6.41 8.64
CA GLY A 190 27.44 7.19 9.40
C GLY A 190 28.38 6.35 10.27
N THR A 191 28.41 5.03 10.08
CA THR A 191 29.29 4.09 10.77
C THR A 191 30.44 3.67 9.84
N GLN A 192 31.67 3.97 10.25
CA GLN A 192 32.85 3.72 9.44
C GLN A 192 32.95 2.23 9.02
N GLY A 193 32.87 1.97 7.72
CA GLY A 193 33.02 0.63 7.13
C GLY A 193 31.82 -0.31 7.28
N ALA A 194 30.71 0.17 7.87
CA ALA A 194 29.55 -0.67 8.13
C ALA A 194 28.28 -0.20 7.38
N ASP A 195 28.30 0.97 6.73
CA ASP A 195 27.12 1.53 6.08
C ASP A 195 26.59 0.68 4.90
N ASN A 196 25.29 0.40 4.94
CA ASN A 196 24.52 -0.16 3.82
C ASN A 196 23.52 0.86 3.23
N ILE A 197 23.32 2.00 3.90
CA ILE A 197 22.66 3.19 3.36
C ILE A 197 23.70 3.99 2.56
N LEU A 198 23.41 4.27 1.29
CA LEU A 198 24.36 4.86 0.34
C LEU A 198 24.34 6.39 0.32
N VAL A 199 23.20 6.98 0.62
CA VAL A 199 22.95 8.42 0.56
C VAL A 199 22.47 8.87 1.92
N ALA A 200 22.89 10.06 2.35
CA ALA A 200 22.42 10.67 3.59
C ALA A 200 20.88 10.65 3.63
N PRO A 201 20.25 9.94 4.59
CA PRO A 201 18.81 9.80 4.61
C PRO A 201 18.15 11.07 5.11
N THR A 202 16.87 11.27 4.78
CA THR A 202 16.07 12.32 5.42
C THR A 202 15.21 11.68 6.51
N LEU A 203 15.42 12.08 7.76
CA LEU A 203 14.55 11.74 8.89
C LEU A 203 13.58 12.90 9.09
N HIS A 204 12.29 12.67 8.81
CA HIS A 204 11.24 13.61 9.12
C HIS A 204 10.41 13.08 10.30
N THR A 205 10.36 13.85 11.38
CA THR A 205 9.56 13.58 12.58
C THR A 205 8.57 14.71 12.77
N SER A 206 7.29 14.40 12.91
CA SER A 206 6.25 15.41 13.11
C SER A 206 5.18 14.97 14.09
N ILE A 207 4.71 15.94 14.88
CA ILE A 207 3.57 15.82 15.79
C ILE A 207 2.28 16.39 15.19
N LEU A 208 2.37 17.05 14.01
CA LEU A 208 1.22 17.74 13.40
C LEU A 208 0.10 16.78 12.97
N ASN A 209 0.42 15.50 12.81
CA ASN A 209 -0.53 14.44 12.47
C ASN A 209 -0.64 13.42 13.63
N SER A 210 -0.32 13.83 14.85
CA SER A 210 -0.42 13.00 16.04
C SER A 210 -1.61 13.43 16.89
N GLY A 211 -2.31 12.47 17.47
CA GLY A 211 -3.40 12.67 18.42
C GLY A 211 -3.33 11.59 19.48
N ASN A 212 -3.09 11.97 20.73
CA ASN A 212 -3.04 11.03 21.86
C ASN A 212 -4.34 11.01 22.68
N SER A 213 -5.35 11.76 22.21
CA SER A 213 -6.74 11.68 22.61
C SER A 213 -7.61 11.84 21.36
N ILE A 214 -8.19 10.74 20.87
CA ILE A 214 -9.00 10.70 19.66
C ILE A 214 -10.47 10.64 20.02
N TYR A 215 -11.27 11.58 19.53
CA TYR A 215 -12.72 11.56 19.60
C TYR A 215 -13.33 11.26 18.22
N SER A 216 -14.47 10.56 18.18
CA SER A 216 -15.24 10.39 16.96
C SER A 216 -16.73 10.36 17.24
N GLU A 217 -17.50 10.92 16.31
CA GLU A 217 -18.95 10.87 16.27
C GLU A 217 -19.39 10.51 14.85
N CYS A 218 -20.38 9.62 14.72
CA CYS A 218 -21.08 9.41 13.45
C CYS A 218 -22.57 9.22 13.68
N THR A 219 -23.38 9.66 12.70
CA THR A 219 -24.84 9.52 12.74
C THR A 219 -25.31 8.70 11.56
N VAL A 220 -26.02 7.61 11.84
CA VAL A 220 -26.66 6.75 10.84
C VAL A 220 -28.12 6.55 11.21
N ASP A 221 -29.03 6.86 10.28
CA ASP A 221 -30.48 6.70 10.46
C ASP A 221 -31.04 7.31 11.76
N SER A 222 -30.55 8.50 12.14
CA SER A 222 -30.89 9.24 13.37
C SER A 222 -30.34 8.67 14.68
N ASN A 223 -29.53 7.60 14.62
CA ASN A 223 -28.75 7.12 15.76
C ASN A 223 -27.35 7.73 15.71
N THR A 224 -26.96 8.43 16.79
CA THR A 224 -25.61 8.97 16.94
C THR A 224 -24.78 8.04 17.81
N LEU A 225 -23.62 7.63 17.30
CA LEU A 225 -22.59 6.87 18.01
C LEU A 225 -21.43 7.80 18.35
N THR A 226 -20.86 7.66 19.54
CA THR A 226 -19.71 8.46 19.99
C THR A 226 -18.64 7.55 20.59
N SER A 227 -17.37 7.87 20.42
CA SER A 227 -16.26 7.14 21.05
C SER A 227 -15.06 8.04 21.32
N THR A 228 -14.30 7.74 22.38
CA THR A 228 -13.06 8.41 22.76
C THR A 228 -12.02 7.37 23.16
N ALA A 229 -10.79 7.50 22.68
CA ALA A 229 -9.65 6.70 23.13
C ALA A 229 -8.44 7.60 23.44
N GLN A 230 -7.64 7.22 24.45
CA GLN A 230 -6.50 8.02 24.93
C GLN A 230 -5.27 7.15 25.23
N ASP A 231 -4.07 7.68 24.98
CA ASP A 231 -2.80 7.04 25.34
C ASP A 231 -2.10 7.86 26.45
N GLN A 232 -2.21 7.39 27.69
CA GLN A 232 -1.69 8.13 28.85
C GLN A 232 -0.16 8.28 28.82
N THR A 233 0.57 7.28 28.33
CA THR A 233 2.03 7.32 28.23
C THR A 233 2.50 8.44 27.32
N SER A 234 1.84 8.60 26.16
CA SER A 234 2.07 9.69 25.24
C SER A 234 1.67 11.03 25.84
N ILE A 235 0.52 11.11 26.51
CA ILE A 235 0.06 12.34 27.20
C ILE A 235 1.09 12.79 28.26
N ASP A 236 1.60 11.86 29.06
CA ASP A 236 2.60 12.14 30.08
C ASP A 236 3.94 12.63 29.47
N THR A 237 4.26 12.18 28.25
CA THR A 237 5.52 12.51 27.56
C THR A 237 5.44 13.82 26.77
N TYR A 238 4.34 14.04 26.03
CA TYR A 238 4.21 15.10 25.03
C TYR A 238 3.13 16.14 25.39
N GLY A 239 2.37 15.92 26.46
CA GLY A 239 1.17 16.71 26.79
C GLY A 239 -0.08 16.21 26.05
N LEU A 240 -1.25 16.74 26.41
CA LEU A 240 -2.52 16.42 25.75
C LEU A 240 -2.57 17.01 24.34
N ILE A 241 -2.83 16.15 23.35
CA ILE A 241 -2.98 16.48 21.93
C ILE A 241 -4.25 15.82 21.43
N GLU A 242 -5.29 16.62 21.29
CA GLU A 242 -6.63 16.16 20.91
C GLU A 242 -6.81 16.20 19.40
N ASP A 243 -7.41 15.14 18.86
CA ASP A 243 -7.84 15.09 17.46
C ASP A 243 -9.24 14.48 17.33
N ALA A 244 -9.91 14.78 16.22
CA ALA A 244 -11.23 14.30 15.89
C ALA A 244 -11.18 13.44 14.62
N TYR A 245 -11.54 12.16 14.76
CA TYR A 245 -11.66 11.26 13.62
C TYR A 245 -13.08 11.32 13.03
N SER A 246 -13.18 11.67 11.75
CA SER A 246 -14.45 11.67 11.01
C SER A 246 -14.80 10.24 10.57
N ALA A 247 -15.48 9.49 11.44
CA ALA A 247 -15.89 8.13 11.14
C ALA A 247 -16.86 8.08 9.95
N PRO A 248 -16.74 7.08 9.05
CA PRO A 248 -17.67 6.92 7.96
C PRO A 248 -19.12 6.70 8.46
N ASN A 249 -20.09 7.36 7.82
CA ASN A 249 -21.53 7.20 8.10
C ASN A 249 -22.11 5.85 7.65
N ASN A 250 -21.27 4.82 7.50
CA ASN A 250 -21.70 3.44 7.25
C ASN A 250 -21.48 2.51 8.46
N ILE A 251 -20.94 3.04 9.56
CA ILE A 251 -20.81 2.33 10.83
C ILE A 251 -22.16 2.34 11.54
N THR A 252 -22.75 1.16 11.72
CA THR A 252 -24.06 1.04 12.39
C THR A 252 -23.97 0.46 13.81
N ASP A 253 -22.77 0.12 14.28
CA ASP A 253 -22.56 -0.57 15.57
C ASP A 253 -21.51 0.15 16.44
N GLN A 254 -21.80 0.30 17.73
CA GLN A 254 -20.93 1.02 18.68
C GLN A 254 -19.59 0.31 18.88
N SER A 255 -19.56 -1.03 18.86
CA SER A 255 -18.31 -1.77 19.03
C SER A 255 -17.39 -1.57 17.83
N THR A 256 -17.96 -1.44 16.63
CA THR A 256 -17.23 -1.05 15.43
C THR A 256 -16.58 0.32 15.61
N LEU A 257 -17.34 1.36 16.02
CA LEU A 257 -16.79 2.70 16.22
C LEU A 257 -15.64 2.70 17.24
N ASN A 258 -15.80 1.98 18.35
CA ASN A 258 -14.73 1.85 19.36
C ASN A 258 -13.46 1.21 18.79
N ASN A 259 -13.59 0.19 17.94
CA ASN A 259 -12.44 -0.43 17.28
C ASN A 259 -11.73 0.56 16.35
N VAL A 260 -12.50 1.34 15.58
CA VAL A 260 -11.94 2.37 14.68
C VAL A 260 -11.16 3.42 15.46
N VAL A 261 -11.74 3.99 16.51
CA VAL A 261 -11.09 5.05 17.31
C VAL A 261 -9.82 4.54 17.99
N ASN A 262 -9.82 3.30 18.51
CA ASN A 262 -8.60 2.68 19.04
C ASN A 262 -7.55 2.44 17.95
N GLY A 263 -7.96 2.02 16.75
CA GLY A 263 -7.05 1.84 15.62
C GLY A 263 -6.40 3.14 15.17
N VAL A 264 -7.15 4.25 15.18
CA VAL A 264 -6.63 5.61 14.91
C VAL A 264 -5.62 6.01 15.98
N LEU A 265 -5.98 5.90 17.26
CA LEU A 265 -5.08 6.20 18.39
C LEU A 265 -3.76 5.41 18.28
N GLN A 266 -3.81 4.12 17.97
CA GLN A 266 -2.60 3.29 17.84
C GLN A 266 -1.63 3.78 16.74
N ARG A 267 -2.13 4.48 15.70
CA ARG A 267 -1.30 5.03 14.62
C ARG A 267 -0.77 6.43 14.92
N GLU A 268 -1.50 7.20 15.71
CA GLU A 268 -1.31 8.64 15.84
C GLU A 268 -0.87 9.07 17.24
N ALA A 269 -0.89 8.18 18.23
CA ALA A 269 -0.53 8.52 19.62
C ALA A 269 0.91 9.01 19.77
N TYR A 270 1.82 8.72 18.85
CA TYR A 270 3.23 9.11 18.93
C TYR A 270 3.65 9.94 17.71
N PRO A 271 4.72 10.77 17.81
CA PRO A 271 5.28 11.47 16.66
C PRO A 271 5.58 10.51 15.51
N ILE A 272 5.14 10.90 14.32
CA ILE A 272 5.28 10.05 13.14
C ILE A 272 6.65 10.26 12.53
N ASN A 273 7.42 9.17 12.44
CA ASN A 273 8.66 9.12 11.69
C ASN A 273 8.40 8.64 10.26
N ASN A 274 8.99 9.33 9.30
CA ASN A 274 9.13 8.88 7.92
C ASN A 274 10.58 9.00 7.48
N ILE A 275 11.15 7.87 7.05
CA ILE A 275 12.55 7.79 6.63
C ILE A 275 12.60 7.09 5.28
N THR A 276 13.18 7.76 4.29
CA THR A 276 13.47 7.20 2.97
C THR A 276 14.96 6.93 2.84
N LEU A 277 15.31 5.69 2.49
CA LEU A 277 16.66 5.14 2.54
C LEU A 277 17.04 4.55 1.19
N SER A 278 18.07 5.07 0.53
CA SER A 278 18.68 4.39 -0.62
C SER A 278 19.73 3.40 -0.14
N ILE A 279 19.51 2.11 -0.38
CA ILE A 279 20.34 1.02 0.15
C ILE A 279 20.93 0.18 -0.97
N LYS A 280 22.05 -0.50 -0.68
CA LYS A 280 22.57 -1.62 -1.48
C LYS A 280 22.28 -2.96 -0.81
N ASP A 281 22.31 -4.02 -1.60
CA ASP A 281 22.27 -5.38 -1.05
C ASP A 281 23.51 -5.62 -0.17
N SER A 282 23.31 -6.24 0.99
CA SER A 282 24.37 -6.45 1.98
C SER A 282 23.99 -7.52 3.00
N ALA A 283 24.98 -8.09 3.69
CA ALA A 283 24.72 -9.02 4.78
C ALA A 283 23.93 -8.40 5.95
N LEU A 284 23.98 -7.08 6.10
CA LEU A 284 23.26 -6.34 7.15
C LEU A 284 21.75 -6.24 6.88
N CYS A 285 21.36 -6.24 5.61
CA CYS A 285 19.97 -6.18 5.18
C CYS A 285 19.86 -6.75 3.76
N PRO A 286 19.80 -8.09 3.62
CA PRO A 286 19.82 -8.75 2.33
C PRO A 286 18.46 -8.65 1.63
N TYR A 287 18.49 -8.30 0.35
CA TYR A 287 17.31 -7.99 -0.45
C TYR A 287 16.29 -9.11 -0.57
N ASN A 288 16.76 -10.36 -0.58
CA ASN A 288 15.91 -11.54 -0.72
C ASN A 288 15.20 -11.95 0.58
N ASN A 289 15.57 -11.36 1.72
CA ASN A 289 15.00 -11.70 3.02
C ASN A 289 14.24 -10.55 3.66
N VAL A 290 13.96 -9.47 2.94
CA VAL A 290 13.28 -8.30 3.50
C VAL A 290 12.17 -7.86 2.56
N PHE A 291 10.95 -7.78 3.09
CA PHE A 291 9.73 -7.50 2.34
C PHE A 291 8.93 -6.37 3.00
N VAL A 292 7.99 -5.81 2.25
CA VAL A 292 7.01 -4.85 2.80
C VAL A 292 6.22 -5.48 3.94
N GLY A 293 6.08 -4.75 5.04
CA GLY A 293 5.46 -5.20 6.28
C GLY A 293 6.45 -5.70 7.34
N ASP A 294 7.66 -6.15 6.95
CA ASP A 294 8.69 -6.57 7.91
C ASP A 294 9.16 -5.38 8.78
N THR A 295 9.63 -5.69 9.98
CA THR A 295 10.26 -4.71 10.89
C THR A 295 11.77 -4.90 10.89
N VAL A 296 12.54 -3.83 10.73
CA VAL A 296 14.02 -3.84 10.75
C VAL A 296 14.56 -2.79 11.71
N ASN A 297 15.81 -2.93 12.16
CA ASN A 297 16.45 -1.87 12.93
C ASN A 297 16.98 -0.77 12.01
N VAL A 298 16.77 0.49 12.37
CA VAL A 298 17.31 1.65 11.66
C VAL A 298 18.24 2.40 12.60
N TYR A 299 19.51 2.51 12.24
CA TYR A 299 20.54 3.16 13.03
C TYR A 299 21.21 4.31 12.27
N LEU A 300 20.96 5.54 12.71
CA LEU A 300 21.44 6.74 12.05
C LEU A 300 22.36 7.52 12.99
N ARG A 301 23.66 7.20 12.99
CA ARG A 301 24.65 7.79 13.90
C ARG A 301 24.66 9.32 13.91
N PRO A 302 24.64 10.04 12.77
CA PRO A 302 24.71 11.50 12.79
C PRO A 302 23.39 12.18 13.22
N TYR A 303 22.32 11.42 13.45
CA TYR A 303 20.99 11.92 13.82
C TYR A 303 20.74 11.69 15.32
N TRP A 304 21.64 12.19 16.16
CA TRP A 304 21.64 11.94 17.61
C TRP A 304 21.60 10.45 17.98
N GLU A 305 22.34 9.63 17.22
CA GLU A 305 22.36 8.17 17.41
C GLU A 305 20.97 7.54 17.35
N PHE A 306 20.09 8.08 16.51
CA PHE A 306 18.74 7.56 16.30
C PHE A 306 18.78 6.04 16.04
N GLU A 307 18.09 5.30 16.90
CA GLU A 307 17.93 3.85 16.80
C GLU A 307 16.46 3.48 17.01
N GLN A 308 15.83 2.88 16.01
CA GLN A 308 14.43 2.48 16.11
C GLN A 308 14.11 1.25 15.27
N LYS A 309 13.33 0.33 15.85
CA LYS A 309 12.60 -0.70 15.11
C LYS A 309 11.55 -0.04 14.22
N SER A 310 11.74 -0.12 12.92
CA SER A 310 10.88 0.53 11.94
C SER A 310 10.29 -0.48 10.98
N ARG A 311 8.99 -0.34 10.72
CA ARG A 311 8.27 -1.18 9.76
C ARG A 311 8.55 -0.68 8.35
N ILE A 312 8.76 -1.61 7.42
CA ILE A 312 8.94 -1.30 6.00
C ILE A 312 7.57 -1.11 5.38
N LEU A 313 7.33 0.12 4.92
CA LEU A 313 6.06 0.50 4.30
C LEU A 313 6.15 0.39 2.78
N GLU A 314 7.34 0.63 2.21
CA GLU A 314 7.55 0.59 0.78
C GLU A 314 8.96 0.19 0.41
N ILE A 315 9.09 -0.56 -0.70
CA ILE A 315 10.35 -0.85 -1.35
C ILE A 315 10.19 -0.50 -2.84
N LYS A 316 11.00 0.42 -3.35
CA LYS A 316 11.17 0.71 -4.79
C LYS A 316 12.49 0.12 -5.26
N HIS A 317 12.47 -0.69 -6.31
CA HIS A 317 13.66 -1.26 -6.93
C HIS A 317 13.91 -0.61 -8.30
N ASN A 318 15.17 -0.29 -8.59
CA ASN A 318 15.61 0.21 -9.88
C ASN A 318 16.55 -0.81 -10.54
N GLU A 319 16.12 -1.38 -11.66
CA GLU A 319 16.88 -2.43 -12.35
C GLU A 319 18.15 -1.89 -13.04
N SER A 320 18.21 -0.60 -13.36
CA SER A 320 19.36 -0.02 -14.06
C SER A 320 20.60 0.11 -13.18
N ASN A 321 20.43 0.26 -11.87
CA ASN A 321 21.53 0.37 -10.91
C ASN A 321 21.50 -0.69 -9.79
N GLY A 322 20.47 -1.53 -9.76
CA GLY A 322 20.29 -2.57 -8.74
C GLY A 322 19.99 -2.04 -7.34
N LEU A 323 19.77 -0.74 -7.16
CA LEU A 323 19.51 -0.13 -5.85
C LEU A 323 18.06 -0.31 -5.43
N ARG A 324 17.84 -0.27 -4.11
CA ARG A 324 16.52 -0.17 -3.51
C ARG A 324 16.38 1.11 -2.72
N GLU A 325 15.26 1.79 -2.90
CA GLU A 325 14.79 2.82 -2.00
C GLU A 325 13.75 2.19 -1.07
N ILE A 326 13.98 2.28 0.23
CA ILE A 326 13.06 1.75 1.25
C ILE A 326 12.50 2.92 2.04
N THR A 327 11.18 2.95 2.19
CA THR A 327 10.50 3.85 3.13
C THR A 327 10.09 3.06 4.38
N VAL A 328 10.53 3.53 5.54
CA VAL A 328 10.26 2.93 6.84
C VAL A 328 9.63 3.93 7.81
N GLY A 329 8.83 3.44 8.75
CA GLY A 329 8.22 4.26 9.81
C GLY A 329 6.74 3.99 10.01
N GLY A 330 5.98 5.04 10.33
CA GLY A 330 4.53 4.97 10.62
C GLY A 330 3.62 5.48 9.49
N SER A 331 4.17 6.20 8.50
CA SER A 331 3.41 6.71 7.36
C SER A 331 4.28 6.85 6.11
N ILE A 332 3.63 6.88 4.94
CA ILE A 332 4.25 7.27 3.68
C ILE A 332 3.65 8.61 3.26
N PHE A 333 4.48 9.64 3.12
CA PHE A 333 4.04 10.91 2.54
C PHE A 333 4.02 10.81 1.02
N ARG A 334 2.86 11.11 0.42
CA ARG A 334 2.67 11.14 -1.04
C ARG A 334 2.30 12.54 -1.49
N ASN A 335 2.64 12.87 -2.73
CA ASN A 335 2.10 14.06 -3.37
C ASN A 335 0.58 13.96 -3.45
N ALA A 336 -0.10 15.09 -3.27
CA ALA A 336 -1.55 15.17 -3.39
C ALA A 336 -2.00 14.69 -4.78
N LYS A 337 -3.16 14.02 -4.85
CA LYS A 337 -3.75 13.59 -6.12
C LYS A 337 -3.95 14.80 -7.04
N PRO A 338 -3.63 14.69 -8.34
CA PRO A 338 -3.91 15.77 -9.30
C PRO A 338 -5.38 16.19 -9.25
N GLN A 339 -5.63 17.50 -9.21
CA GLN A 339 -6.98 18.05 -9.26
C GLN A 339 -7.38 18.31 -10.71
N ILE A 340 -8.41 17.62 -11.20
CA ILE A 340 -9.00 17.89 -12.52
C ILE A 340 -9.84 19.18 -12.40
N LYS A 341 -9.45 20.21 -13.14
CA LYS A 341 -10.22 21.46 -13.23
C LYS A 341 -11.11 21.41 -14.46
N LEU A 342 -12.40 21.70 -14.28
CA LEU A 342 -13.30 22.00 -15.39
C LEU A 342 -13.01 23.42 -15.87
N TYR A 343 -12.49 23.56 -17.08
CA TYR A 343 -12.49 24.85 -17.76
C TYR A 343 -13.80 24.97 -18.53
N SER A 344 -14.55 26.06 -18.34
CA SER A 344 -15.70 26.38 -19.20
C SER A 344 -15.20 26.49 -20.64
N LYS A 345 -15.86 25.78 -21.56
CA LYS A 345 -15.59 25.90 -23.00
C LYS A 345 -16.01 27.26 -23.52
#